data_AF-A0A0J0YTZ0-F1
#
_entry.id   AF-A0A0J0YTZ0-F1
#
_cell.length_a   1.000
_cell.length_b   1.000
_cell.length_c   1.000
_cell.angle_alpha   90.00
_cell.angle_beta   90.00
_cell.angle_gamma   90.00
#
_symmetry.space_group_name_H-M   'P 1'
#
loop_
_entity.id
_entity.type
_entity.pdbx_description
1 polymer ?
#
loop_
_entity_poly.entity_id
_entity_poly.type
_entity_poly.pdbx_seq_one_letter_code
_entity_poly.pdbx_strand_id
1 'polypeptide(L)'
;MAKFSYGDMVRHVKFGIGLVTFEDAEHAYESHVSFYEHDERWVLDSELTLIPRQDTLRLDWMLKHSNPNGHTRSSVDRAIENKH
;
A
#
# COMPACT_ATOMS: atom_id res chain seq x y z
N MET A 1 -2.02 -15.04 8.41
CA MET A 1 -2.90 -14.13 7.65
C MET A 1 -2.43 -12.72 7.98
N ALA A 2 -2.18 -11.90 6.95
CA ALA A 2 -1.81 -10.49 7.14
C ALA A 2 -2.94 -9.75 7.87
N LYS A 3 -2.60 -8.80 8.76
CA LYS A 3 -3.58 -8.09 9.59
C LYS A 3 -4.36 -7.03 8.80
N PHE A 4 -3.73 -6.47 7.78
CA PHE A 4 -4.30 -5.44 6.91
C PHE A 4 -4.35 -5.93 5.47
N SER A 5 -5.25 -5.34 4.69
CA SER A 5 -5.45 -5.67 3.30
C SER A 5 -5.00 -4.55 2.35
N TYR A 6 -4.73 -4.90 1.10
CA TYR A 6 -4.41 -3.95 0.05
C TYR A 6 -5.49 -2.87 -0.07
N GLY A 7 -5.04 -1.61 -0.03
CA GLY A 7 -5.90 -0.43 -0.07
C GLY A 7 -6.53 -0.07 1.27
N ASP A 8 -6.22 -0.76 2.36
CA ASP A 8 -6.55 -0.28 3.70
C ASP A 8 -5.81 1.03 3.99
N MET A 9 -6.53 1.98 4.55
CA MET A 9 -5.93 3.19 5.09
C MET A 9 -5.54 2.96 6.54
N VAL A 10 -4.29 3.30 6.86
CA VAL A 10 -3.71 3.10 8.18
C VAL A 10 -3.10 4.39 8.69
N ARG A 11 -2.96 4.48 10.01
CA ARG A 11 -2.22 5.54 10.70
C ARG A 11 -0.99 4.95 11.35
N HIS A 12 0.16 5.58 11.11
CA HIS A 12 1.42 5.35 11.82
C HIS A 12 1.76 6.57 12.68
N VAL A 13 2.31 6.35 13.88
CA VAL A 13 2.58 7.43 14.85
C VAL A 13 3.58 8.47 14.30
N LYS A 14 4.61 8.01 13.58
CA LYS A 14 5.68 8.87 13.04
C LYS A 14 5.41 9.41 11.63
N PHE A 15 4.70 8.64 10.81
CA PHE A 15 4.60 8.89 9.36
C PHE A 15 3.19 9.34 8.94
N GLY A 16 2.26 9.45 9.91
CA GLY A 16 0.91 9.92 9.66
C GLY A 16 0.06 8.89 8.94
N ILE A 17 -0.76 9.36 8.01
CA ILE A 17 -1.72 8.52 7.26
C ILE A 17 -0.97 7.84 6.11
N GLY A 18 -1.29 6.57 5.86
CA GLY A 18 -0.77 5.79 4.76
C GLY A 18 -1.81 4.83 4.17
N LEU A 19 -1.50 4.31 2.98
CA LEU A 19 -2.26 3.31 2.24
C LEU A 19 -1.44 2.03 2.13
N VAL A 20 -2.03 0.89 2.48
CA VAL A 20 -1.40 -0.42 2.27
C VAL A 20 -1.35 -0.72 0.76
N THR A 21 -0.16 -0.97 0.23
CA THR A 21 0.11 -1.14 -1.21
C THR A 21 0.56 -2.55 -1.59
N PHE A 22 0.91 -3.38 -0.62
CA PHE A 22 1.25 -4.78 -0.87
C PHE A 22 0.95 -5.63 0.36
N GLU A 23 0.35 -6.79 0.14
CA GLU A 23 0.20 -7.85 1.13
C GLU A 23 1.31 -8.87 0.89
N ASP A 24 2.27 -8.99 1.80
CA ASP A 24 3.21 -10.10 1.76
C ASP A 24 2.57 -11.33 2.42
N ALA A 25 2.34 -12.38 1.63
CA ALA A 25 1.82 -13.65 2.15
C ALA A 25 2.85 -14.41 2.99
N GLU A 26 4.15 -14.09 2.86
CA GLU A 26 5.25 -14.75 3.56
C GLU A 26 5.61 -14.03 4.88
N HIS A 27 5.46 -12.70 4.94
CA HIS A 27 5.73 -11.88 6.14
C HIS A 27 4.43 -11.42 6.81
N ALA A 28 3.79 -12.31 7.55
CA ALA A 28 2.47 -12.09 8.15
C ALA A 28 2.38 -11.03 9.27
N TYR A 29 3.43 -10.23 9.51
CA TYR A 29 3.51 -9.24 10.58
C TYR A 29 3.97 -7.86 10.09
N GLU A 30 4.19 -7.68 8.79
CA GLU A 30 4.54 -6.41 8.16
C GLU A 30 3.61 -6.10 7.00
N SER A 31 3.34 -4.80 6.81
CA SER A 31 2.59 -4.28 5.68
C SER A 31 3.45 -3.28 4.91
N HIS A 32 3.41 -3.33 3.58
CA HIS A 32 4.02 -2.30 2.75
C HIS A 32 3.07 -1.10 2.64
N VAL A 33 3.48 0.05 3.15
CA VAL A 33 2.62 1.24 3.30
C VAL A 33 3.23 2.42 2.55
N SER A 34 2.42 3.04 1.70
CA SER A 34 2.70 4.34 1.08
C SER A 34 2.16 5.44 1.98
N PHE A 35 2.96 6.45 2.33
CA PHE A 35 2.57 7.53 3.26
C PHE A 35 2.37 8.86 2.51
N TYR A 36 1.50 9.74 3.01
CA TYR A 36 1.06 10.91 2.22
C TYR A 36 2.20 11.91 1.97
N GLU A 37 3.05 12.06 2.99
CA GLU A 37 4.17 13.00 3.04
C GLU A 37 5.54 12.28 3.06
N HIS A 38 5.56 10.95 2.90
CA HIS A 38 6.78 10.16 3.02
C HIS A 38 6.81 8.99 2.02
N ASP A 39 8.01 8.52 1.70
CA ASP A 39 8.21 7.37 0.83
C ASP A 39 7.63 6.07 1.40
N GLU A 40 7.30 5.15 0.48
CA GLU A 40 6.81 3.81 0.76
C GLU A 40 7.83 2.98 1.54
N ARG A 41 7.34 2.11 2.44
CA ARG A 41 8.18 1.25 3.28
C ARG A 41 7.39 0.11 3.90
N TRP A 42 8.12 -0.92 4.32
CA TRP A 42 7.61 -1.97 5.21
C TRP A 42 7.50 -1.44 6.64
N VAL A 43 6.36 -1.73 7.29
CA VAL A 43 6.07 -1.31 8.66
C VAL A 43 5.45 -2.49 9.41
N LEU A 44 5.83 -2.65 10.68
CA LEU A 44 5.24 -3.67 11.53
C LEU A 44 3.75 -3.40 11.75
N ASP A 45 2.93 -4.43 11.61
CA ASP A 45 1.47 -4.36 11.77
C ASP A 45 1.03 -3.90 13.17
N SER A 46 1.91 -4.03 14.17
CA SER A 46 1.70 -3.53 15.54
C SER A 46 1.82 -2.01 15.65
N GLU A 47 2.50 -1.35 14.71
CA GLU A 47 2.69 0.10 14.68
C GLU A 47 1.61 0.82 13.85
N LEU A 48 0.73 0.05 13.22
CA LEU A 48 -0.34 0.53 12.36
C LEU A 48 -1.71 0.43 13.04
N THR A 49 -2.51 1.48 12.85
CA THR A 49 -3.92 1.51 13.26
C THR A 49 -4.81 1.68 12.03
N LEU A 50 -5.78 0.78 11.83
CA LEU A 50 -6.74 0.90 10.74
C LEU A 50 -7.58 2.17 10.90
N ILE A 51 -7.75 2.93 9.82
CA ILE A 51 -8.66 4.08 9.76
C ILE A 51 -9.97 3.60 9.11
N PRO A 52 -11.08 3.48 9.87
CA PRO A 52 -12.33 2.98 9.31
C PRO A 52 -12.98 4.02 8.38
N ARG A 53 -13.45 3.54 7.21
CA ARG A 53 -14.35 4.24 6.26
C ARG A 53 -13.90 5.64 5.84
N GLN A 54 -12.99 5.72 4.86
CA GLN A 54 -12.62 6.98 4.22
C GLN A 54 -12.51 6.83 2.69
N ASP A 55 -13.63 6.48 2.04
CA ASP A 55 -13.67 6.20 0.60
C ASP A 55 -13.16 7.39 -0.24
N THR A 56 -13.44 8.64 0.17
CA THR A 56 -12.97 9.86 -0.49
C THR A 56 -11.46 10.07 -0.38
N LEU A 57 -10.86 9.90 0.81
CA LEU A 57 -9.40 10.02 0.97
C LEU A 57 -8.67 8.88 0.26
N ARG A 58 -9.25 7.67 0.26
CA ARG A 58 -8.75 6.53 -0.52
C ARG A 58 -8.80 6.79 -2.02
N LEU A 59 -9.90 7.36 -2.54
CA LEU A 59 -10.04 7.75 -3.95
C LEU A 59 -9.02 8.82 -4.35
N ASP A 60 -8.88 9.89 -3.55
CA ASP A 60 -7.88 10.94 -3.80
C ASP A 60 -6.45 10.39 -3.78
N TRP A 61 -6.17 9.44 -2.87
CA TRP A 61 -4.89 8.76 -2.78
C TRP A 61 -4.60 7.90 -4.02
N MET A 62 -5.58 7.07 -4.41
CA MET A 62 -5.48 6.23 -5.59
C MET A 62 -5.29 7.07 -6.86
N LEU A 63 -5.98 8.21 -6.98
CA LEU A 63 -5.86 9.14 -8.11
C LEU A 63 -4.48 9.81 -8.17
N LYS A 64 -3.90 10.17 -7.02
CA LYS A 64 -2.53 10.74 -6.94
C LYS A 64 -1.45 9.73 -7.35
N HIS A 65 -1.67 8.43 -7.09
CA HIS A 65 -0.71 7.35 -7.39
C HIS A 65 -1.00 6.62 -8.70
N SER A 66 -2.19 6.79 -9.29
CA SER A 66 -2.48 6.44 -10.67
C SER A 66 -1.89 7.52 -11.57
N ASN A 67 -0.63 7.36 -11.93
CA ASN A 67 0.03 8.23 -12.89
C ASN A 67 -0.75 8.19 -14.24
N PRO A 68 -1.30 9.30 -14.78
CA PRO A 68 -2.02 9.27 -16.05
C PRO A 68 -1.11 9.09 -17.27
N ASN A 69 0.22 9.17 -17.10
CA ASN A 69 1.21 9.07 -18.18
C ASN A 69 2.33 8.05 -17.94
N GLY A 70 2.27 7.25 -16.88
CA GLY A 70 3.32 6.29 -16.56
C GLY A 70 2.74 4.90 -16.56
N HIS A 71 3.26 4.03 -17.42
CA HIS A 71 3.14 2.59 -17.28
C HIS A 71 3.13 2.20 -15.81
N THR A 72 1.95 1.90 -15.27
CA THR A 72 1.84 0.89 -14.24
C THR A 72 2.41 -0.34 -14.92
N ARG A 73 3.71 -0.61 -14.72
CA ARG A 73 4.24 -1.96 -14.85
C ARG A 73 3.47 -2.76 -13.82
N SER A 74 2.30 -3.20 -14.26
CA SER A 74 1.42 -4.07 -13.54
C SER A 74 2.27 -5.26 -13.12
N SER A 75 2.03 -5.79 -11.93
CA SER A 75 2.58 -7.08 -11.49
C SER A 75 2.31 -8.21 -12.51
N VAL A 76 1.48 -7.97 -13.52
CA VAL A 76 1.29 -8.79 -14.72
C VAL A 76 2.49 -8.77 -15.69
N ASP A 77 3.17 -7.63 -15.89
CA ASP A 77 4.30 -7.54 -16.85
C ASP A 77 5.52 -8.32 -16.37
N ARG A 78 5.74 -8.40 -15.04
CA ARG A 78 6.84 -9.18 -14.46
C ARG A 78 6.61 -10.69 -14.54
N ALA A 79 5.36 -11.13 -14.73
CA ALA A 79 5.02 -12.54 -14.92
C ALA A 79 5.26 -13.03 -16.36
N ILE A 80 5.36 -12.12 -17.33
CA ILE A 80 5.60 -12.44 -18.75
C ILE A 80 7.11 -12.54 -19.03
N GLU A 81 7.95 -11.72 -18.39
CA GLU A 81 9.42 -11.74 -18.59
C GLU A 81 10.11 -13.01 -18.03
N ASN A 82 9.50 -13.76 -17.11
CA ASN A 82 10.09 -14.98 -16.53
C ASN A 82 9.69 -16.29 -17.25
N LYS A 83 9.13 -16.22 -18.46
CA LYS A 83 8.74 -17.40 -19.27
C LYS A 83 9.61 -17.65 -20.51
N HIS A 84 10.75 -16.98 -20.65
CA HIS A 84 11.71 -17.19 -21.73
C HIS A 84 13.07 -17.68 -21.22
#